data_AF-A0A135U860-F1
#
_entry.id   AF-A0A135U860-F1
#
_cell.length_a   1.000
_cell.length_b   1.000
_cell.length_c   1.000
_cell.angle_alpha   90.00
_cell.angle_beta   90.00
_cell.angle_gamma   90.00
#
_symmetry.space_group_name_H-M   'P 1'
#
loop_
_entity.id
_entity.type
_entity.pdbx_description
1 polymer ?
#
loop_
_entity_poly.entity_id
_entity_poly.type
_entity_poly.pdbx_seq_one_letter_code
_entity_poly.pdbx_strand_id
1 'polypeptide(L)'
;MFIHYLHATLLLLSIVSADSLCKTTPYNTTWPTDGDWTALNQSVRGALIRTRPVASSCYDGNPFSSVLTCDAVDDSWPSSAFHASLPESIDYPFWANKSCVPPSDYAYKNDGCRLGGLPEFILNATTAEQVATAVKWASARNIRIISKGTGHDLNGRCATAVTGRTLVSGQVKTVGVGGFIGGGGHGPLSSHYGLAADQVLQATVVTTTGDILVANEAQNQELLWAIRGGGPGLYGIVTEFVLRTHPTPSNVIQTILSLSMTGDDTGSAAAASWDAMALLSSSLPDLIDAGVAGFGNAATSNVSPTSSSGVVQGIGATFRRWKRLDRALARDTYRGIYQGY
;
A
#
# COMPACT_ATOMS: atom_id res chain seq x y z
N MET A 1 -38.20 32.84 -69.53
CA MET A 1 -37.30 33.47 -68.54
C MET A 1 -37.15 32.49 -67.38
N PHE A 2 -36.06 31.70 -67.36
CA PHE A 2 -35.81 30.74 -66.27
C PHE A 2 -34.84 31.38 -65.27
N ILE A 3 -35.26 31.50 -64.02
CA ILE A 3 -34.41 31.96 -62.91
C ILE A 3 -33.84 30.71 -62.23
N HIS A 4 -32.52 30.59 -62.19
CA HIS A 4 -31.85 29.53 -61.43
C HIS A 4 -31.54 30.04 -60.01
N TYR A 5 -32.16 29.42 -59.00
CA TYR A 5 -31.87 29.68 -57.59
C TYR A 5 -30.74 28.78 -57.09
N LEU A 6 -29.53 29.33 -57.03
CA LEU A 6 -28.37 28.65 -56.46
C LEU A 6 -28.52 28.56 -54.94
N HIS A 7 -28.77 27.36 -54.42
CA HIS A 7 -28.79 27.11 -52.98
C HIS A 7 -27.37 26.86 -52.47
N ALA A 8 -26.81 27.81 -51.72
CA ALA A 8 -25.52 27.69 -51.07
C ALA A 8 -25.69 27.12 -49.65
N THR A 9 -25.52 25.81 -49.49
CA THR A 9 -25.62 25.14 -48.19
C THR A 9 -24.34 25.37 -47.37
N LEU A 10 -24.40 26.25 -46.38
CA LEU A 10 -23.26 26.54 -45.50
C LEU A 10 -23.09 25.43 -44.45
N LEU A 11 -22.18 24.48 -44.71
CA LEU A 11 -21.78 23.44 -43.76
C LEU A 11 -20.91 24.03 -42.64
N LEU A 12 -21.55 24.42 -41.54
CA LEU A 12 -20.86 24.71 -40.28
C LEU A 12 -20.31 23.41 -39.69
N LEU A 13 -19.03 23.16 -39.93
CA LEU A 13 -18.25 22.11 -39.27
C LEU A 13 -18.09 22.47 -37.79
N SER A 14 -19.07 22.07 -36.98
CA SER A 14 -18.92 22.01 -35.53
C SER A 14 -17.84 20.98 -35.20
N ILE A 15 -16.62 21.45 -34.88
CA ILE A 15 -15.57 20.59 -34.34
C ILE A 15 -16.00 20.18 -32.93
N VAL A 16 -16.73 19.07 -32.83
CA VAL A 16 -16.93 18.38 -31.57
C VAL A 16 -15.57 17.81 -31.17
N SER A 17 -14.82 18.58 -30.40
CA SER A 17 -13.60 18.09 -29.77
C SER A 17 -14.01 16.99 -28.82
N ALA A 18 -13.77 15.73 -29.21
CA ALA A 18 -14.03 14.60 -28.34
C ALA A 18 -13.12 14.73 -27.11
N ASP A 19 -13.71 14.93 -25.94
CA ASP A 19 -13.01 14.76 -24.67
C ASP A 19 -12.32 13.39 -24.69
N SER A 20 -10.99 13.37 -24.48
CA SER A 20 -10.25 12.13 -24.68
C SER A 20 -10.61 11.14 -23.56
N LEU A 21 -11.45 10.16 -23.91
CA LEU A 21 -11.88 9.06 -23.02
C LEU A 21 -10.68 8.31 -22.39
N CYS A 22 -9.52 8.36 -23.03
CA CYS A 22 -8.26 7.82 -22.53
C CYS A 22 -7.33 8.91 -21.99
N LYS A 23 -6.54 8.58 -20.97
CA LYS A 23 -5.41 9.40 -20.49
C LYS A 23 -4.28 9.44 -21.51
N THR A 24 -3.55 10.55 -21.55
CA THR A 24 -2.37 10.73 -22.41
C THR A 24 -1.22 9.81 -21.96
N THR A 25 -0.55 9.18 -22.93
CA THR A 25 0.60 8.27 -22.75
C THR A 25 1.78 8.70 -23.63
N PRO A 26 3.02 8.21 -23.38
CA PRO A 26 4.19 8.51 -24.22
C PRO A 26 4.05 8.17 -25.71
N TYR A 27 3.06 7.34 -26.09
CA TYR A 27 2.80 6.96 -27.47
C TYR A 27 1.81 7.89 -28.20
N ASN A 28 1.24 8.89 -27.51
CA ASN A 28 0.32 9.85 -28.10
C ASN A 28 1.04 11.11 -28.59
N THR A 29 0.58 11.68 -29.70
CA THR A 29 1.08 12.97 -30.23
C THR A 29 0.83 14.16 -29.30
N THR A 30 -0.05 14.00 -28.31
CA THR A 30 -0.33 14.97 -27.24
C THR A 30 0.55 14.80 -26.00
N TRP A 31 1.50 13.86 -26.00
CA TRP A 31 2.47 13.71 -24.91
C TRP A 31 3.37 14.96 -24.82
N PRO A 32 3.69 15.47 -23.61
CA PRO A 32 4.51 16.68 -23.48
C PRO A 32 5.94 16.45 -23.98
N THR A 33 6.52 17.50 -24.56
CA THR A 33 7.89 17.47 -25.08
C THR A 33 8.93 17.48 -23.94
N ASP A 34 10.18 17.13 -24.24
CA ASP A 34 11.28 17.26 -23.26
C ASP A 34 11.44 18.71 -22.75
N GLY A 35 11.06 19.70 -23.56
CA GLY A 35 10.98 21.11 -23.16
C GLY A 35 9.88 21.36 -22.11
N ASP A 36 8.69 20.79 -22.30
CA ASP A 36 7.60 20.85 -21.31
C ASP A 36 7.98 20.19 -19.98
N TRP A 37 8.62 19.01 -20.04
CA TRP A 37 9.11 18.30 -18.85
C TRP A 37 10.23 19.08 -18.14
N THR A 38 11.11 19.74 -18.89
CA THR A 38 12.16 20.60 -18.33
C THR A 38 11.56 21.83 -17.65
N ALA A 39 10.55 22.47 -18.25
CA ALA A 39 9.83 23.61 -17.66
C ALA A 39 9.04 23.20 -16.39
N LEU A 40 8.43 22.01 -16.38
CA LEU A 40 7.85 21.44 -15.16
C LEU A 40 8.93 21.25 -14.10
N ASN A 41 10.07 20.65 -14.44
CA ASN A 41 11.15 20.38 -13.49
C ASN A 41 11.66 21.68 -12.82
N GLN A 42 11.84 22.75 -13.59
CA GLN A 42 12.16 24.09 -13.06
C GLN A 42 11.07 24.58 -12.09
N SER A 43 9.79 24.43 -12.46
CA SER A 43 8.64 24.85 -11.64
C SER A 43 8.56 24.08 -10.31
N VAL A 44 8.97 22.81 -10.27
CA VAL A 44 9.05 21.99 -9.04
C VAL A 44 10.44 22.00 -8.39
N ARG A 45 11.31 22.95 -8.75
CA ARG A 45 12.65 23.17 -8.15
C ARG A 45 13.61 21.97 -8.29
N GLY A 46 13.62 21.30 -9.44
CA GLY A 46 14.53 20.18 -9.72
C GLY A 46 14.05 18.81 -9.20
N ALA A 47 12.83 18.74 -8.65
CA ALA A 47 12.29 17.52 -8.03
C ALA A 47 11.77 16.45 -9.01
N LEU A 48 11.83 16.68 -10.33
CA LEU A 48 11.38 15.71 -11.33
C LEU A 48 12.49 14.72 -11.68
N ILE A 49 12.22 13.43 -11.52
CA ILE A 49 13.10 12.31 -11.84
C ILE A 49 12.50 11.57 -13.05
N ARG A 50 13.33 11.23 -14.05
CA ARG A 50 12.93 10.28 -15.11
C ARG A 50 13.12 8.86 -14.59
N THR A 51 12.11 8.01 -14.71
CA THR A 51 12.10 6.66 -14.11
C THR A 51 13.21 5.78 -14.68
N ARG A 52 13.92 5.07 -13.79
CA ARG A 52 14.99 4.12 -14.14
C ARG A 52 14.86 2.86 -13.29
N PRO A 53 14.14 1.83 -13.75
CA PRO A 53 13.92 0.61 -12.96
C PRO A 53 15.26 0.03 -12.49
N VAL A 54 15.45 -0.18 -11.19
CA VAL A 54 16.77 -0.59 -10.67
C VAL A 54 17.26 -1.91 -11.27
N ALA A 55 16.34 -2.85 -11.51
CA ALA A 55 16.62 -4.13 -12.17
C ALA A 55 17.09 -4.00 -13.63
N SER A 56 17.07 -2.80 -14.23
CA SER A 56 17.63 -2.55 -15.57
C SER A 56 19.10 -2.99 -15.68
N SER A 57 19.87 -2.93 -14.60
CA SER A 57 21.27 -3.38 -14.60
C SER A 57 21.46 -4.90 -14.68
N CYS A 58 20.38 -5.68 -14.55
CA CYS A 58 20.37 -7.13 -14.81
C CYS A 58 20.15 -7.50 -16.28
N TYR A 59 19.94 -6.52 -17.16
CA TYR A 59 19.71 -6.74 -18.59
C TYR A 59 20.84 -6.16 -19.43
N ASP A 60 21.08 -6.77 -20.59
CA ASP A 60 22.13 -6.38 -21.52
C ASP A 60 22.11 -4.87 -21.83
N GLY A 61 23.26 -4.22 -21.66
CA GLY A 61 23.44 -2.78 -21.92
C GLY A 61 22.82 -1.84 -20.88
N ASN A 62 22.11 -2.34 -19.85
CA ASN A 62 21.44 -1.54 -18.82
C ASN A 62 20.56 -0.41 -19.41
N PRO A 63 19.45 -0.74 -20.10
CA PRO A 63 18.74 0.16 -21.02
C PRO A 63 18.17 1.44 -20.38
N PHE A 64 17.97 1.48 -19.06
CA PHE A 64 17.53 2.68 -18.33
C PHE A 64 18.65 3.35 -17.50
N SER A 65 19.90 2.89 -17.63
CA SER A 65 21.05 3.41 -16.87
C SER A 65 20.80 3.41 -15.36
N SER A 66 20.37 2.26 -14.83
CA SER A 66 20.33 2.00 -13.38
C SER A 66 21.72 2.18 -12.78
N VAL A 67 21.77 2.80 -11.59
CA VAL A 67 23.03 3.10 -10.88
C VAL A 67 23.48 1.99 -9.93
N LEU A 68 22.63 0.98 -9.71
CA LEU A 68 22.94 -0.19 -8.88
C LEU A 68 23.42 -1.35 -9.77
N THR A 69 24.34 -2.17 -9.28
CA THR A 69 24.73 -3.42 -9.97
C THR A 69 23.60 -4.45 -9.91
N CYS A 70 23.57 -5.41 -10.84
CA CYS A 70 22.54 -6.45 -10.80
C CYS A 70 22.57 -7.23 -9.48
N ASP A 71 23.75 -7.69 -9.05
CA ASP A 71 23.95 -8.44 -7.81
C ASP A 71 23.35 -7.71 -6.60
N ALA A 72 23.60 -6.40 -6.46
CA ALA A 72 23.07 -5.60 -5.36
C ALA A 72 21.54 -5.43 -5.42
N VAL A 73 20.96 -5.43 -6.62
CA VAL A 73 19.50 -5.40 -6.81
C VAL A 73 18.89 -6.77 -6.51
N ASP A 74 19.53 -7.85 -6.95
CA ASP A 74 19.04 -9.22 -6.80
C ASP A 74 19.08 -9.67 -5.32
N ASP A 75 20.21 -9.46 -4.64
CA ASP A 75 20.38 -9.70 -3.19
C ASP A 75 19.36 -8.91 -2.35
N SER A 76 18.98 -7.71 -2.83
CA SER A 76 18.07 -6.81 -2.13
C SER A 76 16.60 -6.96 -2.55
N TRP A 77 16.29 -7.72 -3.60
CA TRP A 77 14.94 -7.80 -4.18
C TRP A 77 13.86 -8.32 -3.20
N PRO A 78 14.14 -9.27 -2.30
CA PRO A 78 13.16 -9.67 -1.28
C PRO A 78 12.89 -8.59 -0.20
N SER A 79 13.64 -7.48 -0.19
CA SER A 79 13.59 -6.47 0.87
C SER A 79 12.62 -5.33 0.57
N SER A 80 11.52 -5.30 1.32
CA SER A 80 10.60 -4.16 1.31
C SER A 80 11.23 -2.82 1.69
N ALA A 81 12.34 -2.83 2.45
CA ALA A 81 13.06 -1.60 2.76
C ALA A 81 13.86 -1.08 1.55
N PHE A 82 14.31 -1.99 0.68
CA PHE A 82 14.95 -1.64 -0.58
C PHE A 82 13.94 -1.00 -1.53
N HIS A 83 12.80 -1.66 -1.80
CA HIS A 83 11.74 -1.09 -2.64
C HIS A 83 11.21 0.26 -2.13
N ALA A 84 11.06 0.41 -0.81
CA ALA A 84 10.61 1.66 -0.19
C ALA A 84 11.62 2.82 -0.25
N SER A 85 12.92 2.53 -0.37
CA SER A 85 13.97 3.58 -0.44
C SER A 85 14.19 4.13 -1.86
N LEU A 86 13.63 3.47 -2.88
CA LEU A 86 13.82 3.78 -4.29
C LEU A 86 12.55 4.40 -4.89
N PRO A 87 12.60 5.55 -5.58
CA PRO A 87 11.39 6.24 -6.04
C PRO A 87 10.59 5.43 -7.07
N GLU A 88 11.25 4.70 -7.97
CA GLU A 88 10.63 3.88 -9.01
C GLU A 88 10.18 2.47 -8.58
N SER A 89 10.71 1.94 -7.49
CA SER A 89 10.59 0.51 -7.18
C SER A 89 9.30 0.14 -6.43
N ILE A 90 8.77 -1.07 -6.57
CA ILE A 90 7.57 -1.53 -5.85
C ILE A 90 7.73 -2.98 -5.39
N ASP A 91 7.19 -3.30 -4.21
CA ASP A 91 7.27 -4.65 -3.61
C ASP A 91 6.61 -5.75 -4.45
N TYR A 92 5.62 -5.37 -5.26
CA TYR A 92 4.79 -6.30 -6.03
C TYR A 92 4.91 -5.99 -7.52
N PRO A 93 5.97 -6.45 -8.21
CA PRO A 93 6.23 -6.16 -9.63
C PRO A 93 5.12 -6.65 -10.57
N PHE A 94 4.19 -7.49 -10.09
CA PHE A 94 2.94 -7.81 -10.78
C PHE A 94 2.20 -6.55 -11.27
N TRP A 95 2.09 -5.51 -10.44
CA TRP A 95 1.41 -4.25 -10.81
C TRP A 95 2.17 -3.44 -11.86
N ALA A 96 3.48 -3.67 -12.00
CA ALA A 96 4.31 -3.13 -13.08
C ALA A 96 4.27 -3.99 -14.37
N ASN A 97 3.43 -5.04 -14.44
CA ASN A 97 3.43 -6.06 -15.51
C ASN A 97 4.75 -6.86 -15.58
N LYS A 98 5.46 -6.98 -14.44
CA LYS A 98 6.72 -7.73 -14.27
C LYS A 98 7.74 -7.42 -15.37
N SER A 99 7.79 -6.15 -15.77
CA SER A 99 8.38 -5.69 -17.01
C SER A 99 9.89 -5.45 -16.93
N CYS A 100 10.43 -5.44 -15.72
CA CYS A 100 11.85 -5.34 -15.43
C CYS A 100 12.07 -5.82 -13.99
N VAL A 101 12.60 -7.05 -13.85
CA VAL A 101 12.84 -7.73 -12.56
C VAL A 101 14.23 -8.40 -12.61
N PRO A 102 14.88 -8.72 -11.48
CA PRO A 102 16.20 -9.34 -11.48
C PRO A 102 16.10 -10.89 -11.47
N PRO A 103 17.22 -11.63 -11.67
CA PRO A 103 17.22 -13.08 -11.86
C PRO A 103 16.57 -13.93 -10.76
N SER A 104 16.54 -13.47 -9.51
CA SER A 104 15.87 -14.14 -8.38
C SER A 104 14.35 -14.10 -8.42
N ASP A 105 13.75 -13.20 -9.22
CA ASP A 105 12.30 -13.13 -9.38
C ASP A 105 11.81 -14.22 -10.34
N TYR A 106 10.80 -14.98 -9.95
CA TYR A 106 10.21 -16.06 -10.75
C TYR A 106 9.66 -15.61 -12.11
N ALA A 107 9.45 -14.31 -12.31
CA ALA A 107 9.03 -13.74 -13.58
C ALA A 107 10.19 -13.27 -14.47
N TYR A 108 11.44 -13.43 -14.05
CA TYR A 108 12.61 -13.05 -14.83
C TYR A 108 12.65 -13.77 -16.18
N LYS A 109 12.92 -12.98 -17.20
CA LYS A 109 13.19 -13.41 -18.57
C LYS A 109 14.27 -12.50 -19.12
N ASN A 110 15.24 -13.07 -19.81
CA ASN A 110 16.24 -12.28 -20.52
C ASN A 110 15.70 -11.82 -21.90
N ASP A 111 14.52 -11.19 -21.91
CA ASP A 111 13.84 -10.63 -23.09
C ASP A 111 13.80 -9.08 -23.09
N GLY A 112 14.50 -8.46 -22.13
CA GLY A 112 14.73 -7.01 -22.04
C GLY A 112 13.91 -6.31 -20.94
N CYS A 113 14.50 -5.27 -20.36
CA CYS A 113 13.82 -4.40 -19.38
C CYS A 113 12.93 -3.38 -20.10
N ARG A 114 11.72 -3.15 -19.58
CA ARG A 114 10.78 -2.10 -20.01
C ARG A 114 10.04 -1.51 -18.80
N LEU A 115 9.60 -0.25 -18.89
CA LEU A 115 8.86 0.42 -17.80
C LEU A 115 7.53 -0.28 -17.45
N GLY A 116 6.82 -0.79 -18.45
CA GLY A 116 5.57 -1.53 -18.23
C GLY A 116 4.51 -0.68 -17.55
N GLY A 117 4.15 -1.05 -16.31
CA GLY A 117 3.20 -0.31 -15.47
C GLY A 117 3.82 0.80 -14.61
N LEU A 118 5.15 0.96 -14.61
CA LEU A 118 5.84 2.03 -13.89
C LEU A 118 5.59 3.40 -14.56
N PRO A 119 5.59 4.52 -13.80
CA PRO A 119 5.42 5.85 -14.37
C PRO A 119 6.62 6.24 -15.24
N GLU A 120 6.43 7.12 -16.22
CA GLU A 120 7.53 7.67 -17.06
C GLU A 120 8.42 8.66 -16.28
N PHE A 121 7.78 9.47 -15.42
CA PHE A 121 8.41 10.46 -14.56
C PHE A 121 7.86 10.37 -13.15
N ILE A 122 8.70 10.68 -12.17
CA ILE A 122 8.40 10.66 -10.74
C ILE A 122 8.70 12.04 -10.16
N LEU A 123 7.77 12.59 -9.38
CA LEU A 123 8.01 13.78 -8.57
C LEU A 123 8.52 13.36 -7.19
N ASN A 124 9.79 13.67 -6.89
CA ASN A 124 10.35 13.52 -5.55
C ASN A 124 9.95 14.72 -4.68
N ALA A 125 8.67 14.78 -4.32
CA ALA A 125 8.08 15.92 -3.61
C ALA A 125 8.58 16.01 -2.16
N THR A 126 8.98 17.21 -1.76
CA THR A 126 9.32 17.57 -0.38
C THR A 126 8.38 18.63 0.21
N THR A 127 7.50 19.23 -0.61
CA THR A 127 6.49 20.21 -0.18
C THR A 127 5.14 20.01 -0.87
N ALA A 128 4.05 20.49 -0.25
CA ALA A 128 2.71 20.41 -0.83
C ALA A 128 2.56 21.24 -2.12
N GLU A 129 3.32 22.33 -2.24
CA GLU A 129 3.32 23.21 -3.42
C GLU A 129 3.93 22.54 -4.65
N GLN A 130 4.94 21.68 -4.49
CA GLN A 130 5.47 20.86 -5.58
C GLN A 130 4.41 19.88 -6.08
N VAL A 131 3.70 19.23 -5.16
CA VAL A 131 2.59 18.30 -5.49
C VAL A 131 1.48 19.06 -6.22
N ALA A 132 1.01 20.19 -5.66
CA ALA A 132 0.00 21.05 -6.26
C ALA A 132 0.38 21.51 -7.69
N THR A 133 1.62 21.98 -7.87
CA THR A 133 2.15 22.42 -9.17
C THR A 133 2.14 21.29 -10.20
N ALA A 134 2.65 20.11 -9.83
CA ALA A 134 2.73 18.97 -10.74
C ALA A 134 1.35 18.36 -11.05
N VAL A 135 0.48 18.24 -10.04
CA VAL A 135 -0.90 17.74 -10.22
C VAL A 135 -1.68 18.65 -11.16
N LYS A 136 -1.65 19.97 -10.92
CA LYS A 136 -2.30 20.95 -11.80
C LYS A 136 -1.79 20.88 -13.24
N TRP A 137 -0.47 20.80 -13.41
CA TRP A 137 0.17 20.69 -14.72
C TRP A 137 -0.20 19.40 -15.47
N ALA A 138 -0.24 18.27 -14.76
CA ALA A 138 -0.55 16.95 -15.31
C ALA A 138 -2.04 16.79 -15.64
N SER A 139 -2.93 17.25 -14.76
CA SER A 139 -4.38 17.31 -14.99
C SER A 139 -4.72 18.13 -16.24
N ALA A 140 -4.10 19.31 -16.40
CA ALA A 140 -4.29 20.17 -17.58
C ALA A 140 -3.80 19.55 -18.91
N ARG A 141 -3.02 18.46 -18.86
CA ARG A 141 -2.51 17.71 -20.03
C ARG A 141 -3.12 16.30 -20.13
N ASN A 142 -4.15 16.02 -19.34
CA ASN A 142 -4.82 14.72 -19.19
C ASN A 142 -3.87 13.53 -18.92
N ILE A 143 -2.77 13.78 -18.22
CA ILE A 143 -1.78 12.76 -17.86
C ILE A 143 -2.29 11.95 -16.66
N ARG A 144 -2.01 10.64 -16.63
CA ARG A 144 -2.32 9.80 -15.46
C ARG A 144 -1.38 10.15 -14.30
N ILE A 145 -1.96 10.60 -13.20
CA ILE A 145 -1.26 10.80 -11.93
C ILE A 145 -1.32 9.48 -11.14
N ILE A 146 -0.21 9.11 -10.50
CA ILE A 146 -0.11 7.98 -9.57
C ILE A 146 0.58 8.51 -8.32
N SER A 147 0.00 8.27 -7.15
CA SER A 147 0.61 8.62 -5.86
C SER A 147 1.25 7.38 -5.25
N LYS A 148 2.54 7.45 -4.92
CA LYS A 148 3.27 6.39 -4.21
C LYS A 148 3.73 6.91 -2.84
N GLY A 149 3.45 6.13 -1.80
CA GLY A 149 4.14 6.25 -0.51
C GLY A 149 5.45 5.45 -0.55
N THR A 150 5.41 4.20 -0.11
CA THR A 150 6.58 3.32 -0.03
C THR A 150 6.64 2.20 -1.07
N GLY A 151 5.69 2.14 -2.03
CA GLY A 151 5.59 1.01 -2.97
C GLY A 151 5.01 -0.27 -2.38
N HIS A 152 4.79 -0.28 -1.06
CA HIS A 152 4.26 -1.37 -0.24
C HIS A 152 2.73 -1.42 -0.24
N ASP A 153 2.13 -1.37 -1.43
CA ASP A 153 0.68 -1.38 -1.58
C ASP A 153 0.13 -2.80 -1.36
N LEU A 154 0.03 -3.20 -0.08
CA LEU A 154 -0.72 -4.37 0.45
C LEU A 154 -0.89 -4.42 2.01
N ASN A 155 -0.70 -3.29 2.75
CA ASN A 155 -1.16 -2.94 4.14
C ASN A 155 -0.17 -2.94 5.37
N GLY A 156 0.16 -1.71 5.87
CA GLY A 156 0.57 -1.28 7.25
C GLY A 156 1.88 -1.77 7.92
N ARG A 157 2.78 -0.95 8.53
CA ARG A 157 2.71 0.28 9.38
C ARG A 157 3.85 1.32 9.22
N CYS A 158 3.66 2.47 9.89
CA CYS A 158 4.70 3.35 10.46
C CYS A 158 4.62 3.42 12.01
N ALA A 159 5.71 3.79 12.72
CA ALA A 159 5.68 4.03 14.17
C ALA A 159 6.72 5.07 14.63
N THR A 160 6.30 5.99 15.50
CA THR A 160 7.16 6.96 16.23
C THR A 160 7.24 6.57 17.71
N ALA A 161 8.44 6.58 18.31
CA ALA A 161 8.67 6.12 19.68
C ALA A 161 9.33 7.17 20.62
N VAL A 162 9.32 8.44 20.24
CA VAL A 162 10.26 9.45 20.79
C VAL A 162 9.72 10.25 21.99
N THR A 163 8.45 10.09 22.38
CA THR A 163 7.79 11.01 23.36
C THR A 163 6.96 10.35 24.46
N GLY A 164 7.16 9.05 24.75
CA GLY A 164 6.31 8.34 25.73
C GLY A 164 4.85 8.20 25.28
N ARG A 165 4.62 8.30 23.96
CA ARG A 165 3.33 8.15 23.29
C ARG A 165 3.44 7.11 22.17
N THR A 166 2.31 6.55 21.78
CA THR A 166 2.17 5.54 20.72
C THR A 166 1.06 5.92 19.74
N LEU A 167 1.04 5.25 18.59
CA LEU A 167 0.10 5.43 17.49
C LEU A 167 -0.55 4.09 17.12
N VAL A 168 -1.80 4.10 16.67
CA VAL A 168 -2.38 2.95 15.97
C VAL A 168 -1.76 2.87 14.58
N SER A 169 -1.25 1.70 14.21
CA SER A 169 -0.76 1.42 12.86
C SER A 169 -0.72 -0.10 12.57
N GLY A 170 -0.29 -0.53 11.36
CA GLY A 170 -0.16 -1.92 10.86
C GLY A 170 0.76 -2.90 11.60
N GLN A 171 1.59 -3.68 10.89
CA GLN A 171 2.65 -4.51 11.51
C GLN A 171 4.04 -4.40 10.87
N VAL A 172 4.14 -4.29 9.54
CA VAL A 172 5.41 -4.26 8.79
C VAL A 172 5.99 -2.85 8.80
N LYS A 173 7.27 -2.65 9.17
CA LYS A 173 7.82 -1.29 9.38
C LYS A 173 7.92 -0.40 8.13
N THR A 174 7.82 -0.97 6.94
CA THR A 174 8.09 -0.32 5.64
C THR A 174 6.85 0.28 4.98
N VAL A 175 5.66 0.21 5.59
CA VAL A 175 4.43 0.67 4.93
C VAL A 175 4.12 2.13 5.25
N GLY A 176 4.07 2.95 4.20
CA GLY A 176 3.73 4.37 4.29
C GLY A 176 2.30 4.60 4.79
N VAL A 177 2.12 5.73 5.49
CA VAL A 177 0.84 6.09 6.13
C VAL A 177 -0.32 6.31 5.14
N GLY A 178 -0.04 6.71 3.89
CA GLY A 178 -1.06 7.07 2.89
C GLY A 178 -2.08 5.98 2.62
N GLY A 179 -1.65 4.89 1.95
CA GLY A 179 -2.53 3.76 1.63
C GLY A 179 -3.11 3.08 2.86
N PHE A 180 -2.27 2.93 3.90
CA PHE A 180 -2.63 2.25 5.13
C PHE A 180 -3.74 2.97 5.93
N ILE A 181 -3.70 4.29 6.06
CA ILE A 181 -4.77 5.06 6.71
C ILE A 181 -5.98 5.18 5.78
N GLY A 182 -5.75 5.44 4.48
CA GLY A 182 -6.81 5.57 3.48
C GLY A 182 -7.71 4.35 3.38
N GLY A 183 -7.16 3.14 3.53
CA GLY A 183 -7.90 1.87 3.57
C GLY A 183 -8.35 1.41 4.97
N GLY A 184 -8.38 2.29 5.97
CA GLY A 184 -8.78 1.97 7.34
C GLY A 184 -7.61 1.65 8.26
N GLY A 185 -6.89 0.55 7.97
CA GLY A 185 -5.61 0.23 8.60
C GLY A 185 -5.69 -0.41 9.99
N HIS A 186 -5.63 -1.74 10.04
CA HIS A 186 -5.64 -2.56 11.26
C HIS A 186 -4.25 -2.78 11.86
N GLY A 187 -4.16 -3.16 13.14
CA GLY A 187 -2.93 -3.71 13.74
C GLY A 187 -3.01 -3.91 15.27
N PRO A 188 -1.88 -4.18 15.96
CA PRO A 188 -1.80 -4.57 17.37
C PRO A 188 -2.44 -3.67 18.43
N LEU A 189 -2.89 -2.46 18.08
CA LEU A 189 -3.59 -1.53 18.98
C LEU A 189 -5.02 -1.21 18.54
N SER A 190 -5.50 -1.78 17.43
CA SER A 190 -6.78 -1.38 16.83
C SER A 190 -7.99 -1.79 17.65
N SER A 191 -7.94 -2.93 18.34
CA SER A 191 -8.99 -3.37 19.28
C SER A 191 -9.15 -2.45 20.50
N HIS A 192 -8.14 -1.64 20.82
CA HIS A 192 -8.14 -0.77 22.01
C HIS A 192 -8.48 0.69 21.69
N TYR A 193 -8.17 1.16 20.47
CA TYR A 193 -8.25 2.58 20.12
C TYR A 193 -8.97 2.87 18.79
N GLY A 194 -9.48 1.85 18.08
CA GLY A 194 -10.00 1.97 16.71
C GLY A 194 -8.93 1.76 15.64
N LEU A 195 -9.31 1.76 14.37
CA LEU A 195 -8.38 1.64 13.23
C LEU A 195 -7.47 2.87 13.11
N ALA A 196 -6.48 2.82 12.21
CA ALA A 196 -5.61 3.98 11.98
C ALA A 196 -6.37 5.18 11.36
N ALA A 197 -7.35 4.91 10.50
CA ALA A 197 -8.33 5.88 10.03
C ALA A 197 -9.08 6.58 11.18
N ASP A 198 -9.37 5.88 12.28
CA ASP A 198 -10.05 6.48 13.45
C ASP A 198 -9.17 7.46 14.23
N GLN A 199 -7.85 7.46 13.96
CA GLN A 199 -6.90 8.37 14.60
C GLN A 199 -6.70 9.68 13.84
N VAL A 200 -7.24 9.85 12.62
CA VAL A 200 -7.05 11.08 11.85
C VAL A 200 -7.89 12.21 12.47
N LEU A 201 -7.19 13.25 12.94
CA LEU A 201 -7.79 14.50 13.44
C LEU A 201 -7.89 15.56 12.33
N GLN A 202 -6.88 15.59 11.47
CA GLN A 202 -6.80 16.48 10.31
C GLN A 202 -5.93 15.84 9.22
N ALA A 203 -6.18 16.19 7.96
CA ALA A 203 -5.25 15.95 6.86
C ALA A 203 -5.10 17.20 5.97
N THR A 204 -3.93 17.34 5.36
CA THR A 204 -3.69 18.31 4.29
C THR A 204 -3.68 17.57 2.96
N VAL A 205 -4.55 17.96 2.04
CA VAL A 205 -4.86 17.23 0.80
C VAL A 205 -4.72 18.14 -0.41
N VAL A 206 -3.95 17.70 -1.41
CA VAL A 206 -3.86 18.35 -2.71
C VAL A 206 -4.92 17.75 -3.64
N THR A 207 -5.85 18.57 -4.13
CA THR A 207 -6.90 18.17 -5.07
C THR A 207 -6.34 17.92 -6.48
N THR A 208 -7.15 17.32 -7.35
CA THR A 208 -6.81 17.14 -8.79
C THR A 208 -6.66 18.46 -9.56
N THR A 209 -7.22 19.56 -9.06
CA THR A 209 -7.04 20.93 -9.57
C THR A 209 -5.77 21.61 -9.06
N GLY A 210 -5.09 21.01 -8.08
CA GLY A 210 -3.90 21.56 -7.42
C GLY A 210 -4.20 22.50 -6.26
N ASP A 211 -5.41 22.48 -5.72
CA ASP A 211 -5.76 23.26 -4.52
C ASP A 211 -5.31 22.51 -3.27
N ILE A 212 -4.75 23.23 -2.29
CA ILE A 212 -4.32 22.67 -1.01
C ILE A 212 -5.46 22.88 0.00
N LEU A 213 -6.13 21.80 0.39
CA LEU A 213 -7.24 21.81 1.34
C LEU A 213 -6.82 21.22 2.68
N VAL A 214 -7.34 21.79 3.76
CA VAL A 214 -7.25 21.21 5.11
C VAL A 214 -8.60 20.57 5.43
N ALA A 215 -8.60 19.28 5.71
CA ALA A 215 -9.78 18.51 6.11
C ALA A 215 -9.71 18.17 7.59
N ASN A 216 -10.64 18.68 8.39
CA ASN A 216 -10.75 18.46 9.84
C ASN A 216 -12.22 18.60 10.31
N GLU A 217 -12.47 18.52 11.62
CA GLU A 217 -13.83 18.61 12.16
C GLU A 217 -14.54 19.98 11.94
N ALA A 218 -13.82 21.03 11.53
CA ALA A 218 -14.35 22.37 11.29
C ALA A 218 -14.47 22.74 9.79
N GLN A 219 -13.74 22.08 8.90
CA GLN A 219 -13.71 22.38 7.46
C GLN A 219 -13.46 21.13 6.61
N ASN A 220 -14.11 21.06 5.44
CA ASN A 220 -14.02 19.93 4.50
C ASN A 220 -14.32 18.57 5.18
N GLN A 221 -15.35 18.53 6.04
CA GLN A 221 -15.73 17.35 6.84
C GLN A 221 -15.99 16.11 5.97
N GLU A 222 -16.65 16.28 4.82
CA GLU A 222 -16.89 15.19 3.85
C GLU A 222 -15.59 14.58 3.30
N LEU A 223 -14.57 15.43 3.08
CA LEU A 223 -13.25 14.97 2.65
C LEU A 223 -12.52 14.25 3.79
N LEU A 224 -12.64 14.73 5.04
CA LEU A 224 -12.11 14.03 6.22
C LEU A 224 -12.76 12.65 6.39
N TRP A 225 -14.07 12.55 6.19
CA TRP A 225 -14.80 11.28 6.23
C TRP A 225 -14.29 10.32 5.14
N ALA A 226 -14.19 10.80 3.89
CA ALA A 226 -13.77 9.99 2.75
C ALA A 226 -12.34 9.42 2.89
N ILE A 227 -11.37 10.22 3.36
CA ILE A 227 -9.99 9.74 3.57
C ILE A 227 -9.82 8.81 4.77
N ARG A 228 -10.83 8.71 5.65
CA ARG A 228 -10.82 7.84 6.84
C ARG A 228 -11.43 6.46 6.55
N GLY A 229 -11.01 5.83 5.45
CA GLY A 229 -11.38 4.45 5.11
C GLY A 229 -11.93 4.24 3.69
N GLY A 230 -12.22 5.31 2.93
CA GLY A 230 -12.75 5.22 1.55
C GLY A 230 -11.75 4.78 0.47
N GLY A 231 -10.50 4.50 0.85
CA GLY A 231 -9.41 4.13 -0.05
C GLY A 231 -8.48 5.29 -0.44
N PRO A 232 -7.19 5.02 -0.70
CA PRO A 232 -6.23 6.05 -1.09
C PRO A 232 -6.36 6.50 -2.55
N GLY A 233 -5.85 7.69 -2.84
CA GLY A 233 -5.66 8.18 -4.22
C GLY A 233 -6.93 8.62 -4.97
N LEU A 234 -8.12 8.41 -4.40
CA LEU A 234 -9.40 8.80 -5.00
C LEU A 234 -9.78 10.27 -4.73
N TYR A 235 -9.50 10.76 -3.52
CA TYR A 235 -9.99 12.05 -3.02
C TYR A 235 -8.95 13.18 -3.08
N GLY A 236 -7.78 12.92 -3.69
CA GLY A 236 -6.63 13.80 -3.72
C GLY A 236 -5.35 13.14 -3.18
N ILE A 237 -4.25 13.87 -3.20
CA ILE A 237 -2.96 13.43 -2.64
C ILE A 237 -2.83 14.01 -1.24
N VAL A 238 -2.90 13.13 -0.22
CA VAL A 238 -2.64 13.54 1.17
C VAL A 238 -1.15 13.81 1.35
N THR A 239 -0.80 15.03 1.75
CA THR A 239 0.58 15.47 2.02
C THR A 239 0.92 15.51 3.51
N GLU A 240 -0.09 15.57 4.38
CA GLU A 240 0.07 15.54 5.84
C GLU A 240 -1.12 14.82 6.51
N PHE A 241 -0.85 14.09 7.59
CA PHE A 241 -1.85 13.64 8.55
C PHE A 241 -1.49 14.14 9.95
N VAL A 242 -2.45 14.75 10.65
CA VAL A 242 -2.40 15.01 12.09
C VAL A 242 -3.13 13.87 12.80
N LEU A 243 -2.39 13.09 13.59
CA LEU A 243 -2.88 11.86 14.20
C LEU A 243 -3.04 11.97 15.72
N ARG A 244 -4.14 11.41 16.22
CA ARG A 244 -4.34 11.13 17.64
C ARG A 244 -3.27 10.14 18.10
N THR A 245 -2.58 10.52 19.17
CA THR A 245 -1.59 9.70 19.87
C THR A 245 -2.14 9.25 21.22
N HIS A 246 -1.67 8.10 21.71
CA HIS A 246 -2.09 7.49 22.97
C HIS A 246 -0.90 7.39 23.93
N PRO A 247 -1.09 7.30 25.27
CA PRO A 247 0.02 7.07 26.20
C PRO A 247 0.76 5.75 25.90
N THR A 248 2.09 5.74 26.05
CA THR A 248 2.86 4.50 25.88
C THR A 248 2.47 3.45 26.93
N PRO A 249 2.32 2.18 26.52
CA PRO A 249 2.10 1.06 27.43
C PRO A 249 3.10 0.97 28.58
N SER A 250 2.61 0.85 29.83
CA SER A 250 3.49 0.54 30.97
C SER A 250 3.91 -0.93 31.00
N ASN A 251 3.08 -1.83 30.45
CA ASN A 251 3.33 -3.26 30.35
C ASN A 251 2.68 -3.81 29.06
N VAL A 252 3.38 -4.69 28.35
CA VAL A 252 2.82 -5.46 27.22
C VAL A 252 3.26 -6.90 27.39
N ILE A 253 2.31 -7.84 27.39
CA ILE A 253 2.60 -9.27 27.35
C ILE A 253 2.35 -9.76 25.93
N GLN A 254 3.36 -10.38 25.31
CA GLN A 254 3.25 -11.08 24.04
C GLN A 254 3.39 -12.58 24.30
N THR A 255 2.53 -13.37 23.67
CA THR A 255 2.52 -14.83 23.76
C THR A 255 2.29 -15.40 22.37
N ILE A 256 2.92 -16.53 22.07
CA ILE A 256 2.67 -17.31 20.85
C ILE A 256 2.02 -18.61 21.29
N LEU A 257 0.82 -18.88 20.79
CA LEU A 257 0.20 -20.19 20.83
C LEU A 257 0.49 -20.89 19.51
N SER A 258 1.23 -21.99 19.56
CA SER A 258 1.45 -22.87 18.41
C SER A 258 0.84 -24.22 18.70
N LEU A 259 -0.17 -24.59 17.91
CA LEU A 259 -0.76 -25.92 17.89
C LEU A 259 -0.21 -26.65 16.67
N SER A 260 0.69 -27.61 16.86
CA SER A 260 1.27 -28.40 15.78
C SER A 260 0.98 -29.88 15.98
N MET A 261 0.70 -30.59 14.89
CA MET A 261 0.54 -32.06 14.90
C MET A 261 1.87 -32.75 15.24
N THR A 262 1.82 -33.81 16.05
CA THR A 262 2.97 -34.69 16.33
C THR A 262 2.80 -36.02 15.58
N GLY A 263 3.16 -36.07 14.30
CA GLY A 263 3.04 -37.29 13.49
C GLY A 263 3.13 -37.04 11.98
N ASP A 264 2.90 -38.10 11.19
CA ASP A 264 2.96 -38.07 9.73
C ASP A 264 1.77 -37.33 9.07
N ASP A 265 2.03 -36.78 7.89
CA ASP A 265 1.08 -36.04 7.06
C ASP A 265 -0.05 -36.93 6.54
N THR A 266 -1.19 -36.90 7.23
CA THR A 266 -2.38 -37.70 6.92
C THR A 266 -3.61 -36.82 6.76
N GLY A 267 -4.60 -37.25 5.98
CA GLY A 267 -5.87 -36.51 5.83
C GLY A 267 -6.57 -36.25 7.16
N SER A 268 -6.43 -37.16 8.14
CA SER A 268 -6.86 -37.00 9.52
C SER A 268 -6.10 -35.91 10.30
N ALA A 269 -4.80 -35.75 10.07
CA ALA A 269 -3.99 -34.68 10.67
C ALA A 269 -4.42 -33.29 10.16
N ALA A 270 -4.69 -33.20 8.86
CA ALA A 270 -5.24 -31.98 8.26
C ALA A 270 -6.64 -31.65 8.83
N ALA A 271 -7.54 -32.65 8.94
CA ALA A 271 -8.87 -32.46 9.51
C ALA A 271 -8.82 -31.94 10.96
N ALA A 272 -8.05 -32.59 11.84
CA ALA A 272 -7.88 -32.17 13.23
C ALA A 272 -7.28 -30.75 13.37
N SER A 273 -6.38 -30.38 12.45
CA SER A 273 -5.83 -29.02 12.37
C SER A 273 -6.89 -27.98 11.99
N TRP A 274 -7.83 -28.32 11.09
CA TRP A 274 -8.95 -27.43 10.74
C TRP A 274 -10.00 -27.34 11.86
N ASP A 275 -10.30 -28.44 12.56
CA ASP A 275 -11.21 -28.44 13.71
C ASP A 275 -10.69 -27.57 14.86
N ALA A 276 -9.39 -27.69 15.18
CA ALA A 276 -8.74 -26.82 16.16
C ALA A 276 -8.77 -25.33 15.74
N MET A 277 -8.70 -25.04 14.44
CA MET A 277 -8.75 -23.68 13.91
C MET A 277 -10.17 -23.12 13.99
N ALA A 278 -11.19 -23.93 13.72
CA ALA A 278 -12.58 -23.57 13.89
C ALA A 278 -12.89 -23.25 15.37
N LEU A 279 -12.44 -24.11 16.30
CA LEU A 279 -12.59 -23.88 17.74
C LEU A 279 -11.90 -22.58 18.19
N LEU A 280 -10.64 -22.36 17.79
CA LEU A 280 -9.92 -21.14 18.12
C LEU A 280 -10.60 -19.90 17.54
N SER A 281 -11.05 -19.97 16.29
CA SER A 281 -11.74 -18.88 15.60
C SER A 281 -13.08 -18.54 16.27
N SER A 282 -13.83 -19.55 16.71
CA SER A 282 -15.08 -19.36 17.47
C SER A 282 -14.85 -18.70 18.84
N SER A 283 -13.66 -18.86 19.41
CA SER A 283 -13.26 -18.24 20.69
C SER A 283 -12.68 -16.82 20.53
N LEU A 284 -12.46 -16.32 19.31
CA LEU A 284 -11.86 -15.01 19.08
C LEU A 284 -12.68 -13.83 19.65
N PRO A 285 -14.02 -13.79 19.59
CA PRO A 285 -14.80 -12.69 20.18
C PRO A 285 -14.51 -12.52 21.68
N ASP A 286 -14.62 -13.60 22.46
CA ASP A 286 -14.35 -13.59 23.91
C ASP A 286 -12.91 -13.19 24.24
N LEU A 287 -11.94 -13.63 23.41
CA LEU A 287 -10.54 -13.24 23.54
C LEU A 287 -10.34 -11.74 23.26
N ILE A 288 -10.96 -11.20 22.21
CA ILE A 288 -10.89 -9.78 21.85
C ILE A 288 -11.54 -8.91 22.94
N ASP A 289 -12.69 -9.30 23.46
CA ASP A 289 -13.38 -8.64 24.57
C ASP A 289 -12.57 -8.72 25.87
N ALA A 290 -11.84 -9.81 26.09
CA ALA A 290 -10.85 -9.94 27.16
C ALA A 290 -9.55 -9.13 26.94
N GLY A 291 -9.49 -8.29 25.90
CA GLY A 291 -8.36 -7.41 25.60
C GLY A 291 -7.18 -8.14 24.96
N VAL A 292 -7.43 -9.21 24.22
CA VAL A 292 -6.42 -9.91 23.42
C VAL A 292 -6.46 -9.42 21.97
N ALA A 293 -5.34 -8.86 21.50
CA ALA A 293 -5.15 -8.43 20.12
C ALA A 293 -4.03 -9.24 19.46
N GLY A 294 -4.14 -9.55 18.17
CA GLY A 294 -3.17 -10.46 17.57
C GLY A 294 -3.27 -10.62 16.07
N PHE A 295 -2.52 -11.60 15.59
CA PHE A 295 -2.59 -12.16 14.26
C PHE A 295 -2.30 -13.65 14.36
N GLY A 296 -2.86 -14.44 13.46
CA GLY A 296 -2.59 -15.87 13.40
C GLY A 296 -2.66 -16.38 11.98
N ASN A 297 -1.95 -17.47 11.74
CA ASN A 297 -1.92 -18.20 10.48
C ASN A 297 -2.25 -19.67 10.78
N ALA A 298 -2.96 -20.33 9.87
CA ALA A 298 -3.16 -21.77 9.88
C ALA A 298 -2.82 -22.31 8.49
N ALA A 299 -2.10 -23.45 8.45
CA ALA A 299 -1.73 -24.11 7.22
C ALA A 299 -1.73 -25.63 7.40
N THR A 300 -2.28 -26.34 6.41
CA THR A 300 -2.22 -27.80 6.28
C THR A 300 -1.54 -28.17 4.97
N SER A 301 -0.29 -27.74 4.79
CA SER A 301 0.56 -28.11 3.64
C SER A 301 2.04 -27.79 3.91
N ASN A 302 2.93 -28.28 3.04
CA ASN A 302 4.36 -27.93 3.04
C ASN A 302 4.66 -26.49 2.57
N VAL A 303 3.64 -25.66 2.34
CA VAL A 303 3.78 -24.30 1.78
C VAL A 303 3.39 -23.25 2.83
N SER A 304 4.24 -23.07 3.84
CA SER A 304 4.12 -21.96 4.80
C SER A 304 5.19 -20.88 4.49
N PRO A 305 4.83 -19.77 3.82
CA PRO A 305 5.78 -18.72 3.48
C PRO A 305 5.98 -17.75 4.66
N THR A 306 6.70 -18.18 5.69
CA THR A 306 7.53 -17.28 6.53
C THR A 306 8.48 -18.10 7.38
N SER A 307 9.78 -17.84 7.21
CA SER A 307 10.88 -18.70 7.62
C SER A 307 11.15 -18.76 9.13
N SER A 308 10.96 -19.95 9.72
CA SER A 308 11.98 -20.55 10.59
C SER A 308 11.88 -22.08 10.59
N SER A 309 12.71 -22.73 9.76
CA SER A 309 13.09 -24.15 9.80
C SER A 309 12.11 -25.14 10.45
N GLY A 310 10.98 -25.42 9.79
CA GLY A 310 10.06 -26.47 10.20
C GLY A 310 8.83 -26.52 9.30
N VAL A 311 8.39 -27.74 8.95
CA VAL A 311 7.05 -27.94 8.39
C VAL A 311 6.07 -27.69 9.53
N VAL A 312 5.37 -26.55 9.52
CA VAL A 312 4.32 -26.25 10.49
C VAL A 312 2.97 -26.63 9.89
N GLN A 313 2.61 -27.90 10.04
CA GLN A 313 1.20 -28.30 10.00
C GLN A 313 0.58 -27.93 11.34
N GLY A 314 -0.15 -26.81 11.36
CA GLY A 314 -0.61 -26.24 12.61
C GLY A 314 -1.20 -24.85 12.54
N ILE A 315 -1.63 -24.38 13.71
CA ILE A 315 -2.20 -23.06 13.95
C ILE A 315 -1.22 -22.29 14.82
N GLY A 316 -0.65 -21.22 14.27
CA GLY A 316 0.15 -20.26 15.02
C GLY A 316 -0.65 -18.99 15.26
N ALA A 317 -1.01 -18.69 16.49
CA ALA A 317 -1.67 -17.45 16.89
C ALA A 317 -0.78 -16.65 17.86
N THR A 318 -0.39 -15.44 17.46
CA THR A 318 0.35 -14.51 18.32
C THR A 318 -0.62 -13.55 19.00
N PHE A 319 -0.70 -13.64 20.31
CA PHE A 319 -1.59 -12.87 21.16
C PHE A 319 -0.83 -11.82 21.96
N ARG A 320 -1.37 -10.60 22.03
CA ARG A 320 -0.92 -9.52 22.91
C ARG A 320 -2.04 -9.19 23.88
N ARG A 321 -1.77 -9.27 25.19
CA ARG A 321 -2.78 -9.16 26.24
C ARG A 321 -2.71 -7.82 26.96
N TRP A 322 -3.88 -7.24 27.24
CA TRP A 322 -4.00 -5.95 27.91
C TRP A 322 -4.93 -5.92 29.12
N LYS A 323 -4.37 -5.41 30.24
CA LYS A 323 -4.92 -5.40 31.61
C LYS A 323 -5.17 -6.79 32.22
N ARG A 324 -5.34 -6.79 33.55
CA ARG A 324 -5.47 -8.00 34.38
C ARG A 324 -6.80 -8.70 34.04
N LEU A 325 -6.77 -9.88 33.40
CA LEU A 325 -7.83 -10.85 33.70
C LEU A 325 -7.52 -11.42 35.08
N ASP A 326 -8.57 -11.58 35.87
CA ASP A 326 -8.54 -12.41 37.07
C ASP A 326 -8.23 -13.88 36.70
N ARG A 327 -7.70 -14.65 37.64
CA ARG A 327 -7.12 -15.99 37.40
C ARG A 327 -8.18 -17.11 37.19
N ALA A 328 -9.42 -16.74 36.86
CA ALA A 328 -10.52 -17.66 36.63
C ALA A 328 -10.56 -18.13 35.17
N LEU A 329 -10.85 -17.22 34.23
CA LEU A 329 -11.09 -17.51 32.80
C LEU A 329 -9.98 -18.34 32.11
N ALA A 330 -8.71 -18.09 32.42
CA ALA A 330 -7.59 -18.82 31.82
C ALA A 330 -7.52 -20.32 32.21
N ARG A 331 -8.29 -20.78 33.21
CA ARG A 331 -8.37 -22.20 33.58
C ARG A 331 -9.45 -22.97 32.83
N ASP A 332 -10.50 -22.31 32.38
CA ASP A 332 -11.64 -22.99 31.75
C ASP A 332 -11.38 -23.24 30.25
N THR A 333 -10.76 -22.29 29.54
CA THR A 333 -10.30 -22.50 28.16
C THR A 333 -9.28 -23.66 28.06
N TYR A 334 -8.45 -23.85 29.08
CA TYR A 334 -7.47 -24.96 29.13
C TYR A 334 -8.10 -26.31 29.48
N ARG A 335 -9.26 -26.33 30.14
CA ARG A 335 -9.98 -27.57 30.51
C ARG A 335 -10.87 -28.10 29.40
N GLY A 336 -11.50 -27.22 28.61
CA GLY A 336 -12.35 -27.64 27.48
C GLY A 336 -11.61 -28.47 26.42
N ILE A 337 -10.30 -28.25 26.27
CA ILE A 337 -9.46 -28.93 25.25
C ILE A 337 -9.09 -30.38 25.65
N TYR A 338 -9.20 -30.75 26.94
CA TYR A 338 -8.68 -32.02 27.48
C TYR A 338 -9.75 -32.97 28.06
N GLN A 339 -11.04 -32.74 27.81
CA GLN A 339 -12.14 -33.65 28.22
C GLN A 339 -12.95 -34.23 27.05
N GLY A 340 -12.38 -34.24 25.84
CA GLY A 340 -12.97 -34.80 24.62
C GLY A 340 -12.29 -36.04 24.05
N TYR A 341 -11.30 -36.61 24.77
CA TYR A 341 -10.54 -37.81 24.41
C TYR A 341 -10.41 -38.73 25.63
#